data_AF-A0A7J6RAN5-F1
#
_entry.id   AF-A0A7J6RAN5-F1
#
_cell.length_a   1.000
_cell.length_b   1.000
_cell.length_c   1.000
_cell.angle_alpha   90.00
_cell.angle_beta   90.00
_cell.angle_gamma   90.00
#
_symmetry.space_group_name_H-M   'P 1'
#
loop_
_entity.id
_entity.type
_entity.pdbx_description
1 polymer ?
#
loop_
_entity_poly.entity_id
_entity_poly.type
_entity_poly.pdbx_seq_one_letter_code
_entity_poly.pdbx_strand_id
1 'polypeptide(L)'
;MSTAIWPSFSICRPSLEAVVARLAAEAKRHWKISLGIYTVILIGSASITGQWLRRRGGRKQLVSMVRTLPKVDLHCHLHGCIRRSTLSEMIVAKGGEPMKGNSPFKSISLKEAFNLFHLIYEVITDSLALRRIIREALADCYEDNVMYLELRTTPRPLSDLPTRRDYVDILVEEVDRWQQQQQEPMRQQHRRRMGVRLILGLDRAGPIEAAEETL
;
A
#
# COMPACT_ATOMS: atom_id res chain seq x y z
N MET A 1 15.42 -54.82 -10.25
CA MET A 1 15.66 -54.92 -11.70
C MET A 1 14.31 -55.04 -12.40
N SER A 2 13.84 -53.97 -13.03
CA SER A 2 12.91 -54.04 -14.18
C SER A 2 12.97 -52.72 -14.92
N THR A 3 13.06 -52.81 -16.24
CA THR A 3 13.42 -51.82 -17.25
C THR A 3 12.21 -51.30 -18.02
N ALA A 4 12.22 -50.02 -18.43
CA ALA A 4 11.71 -49.41 -19.69
C ALA A 4 11.48 -47.89 -19.44
N ILE A 5 12.03 -46.86 -20.09
CA ILE A 5 12.48 -46.52 -21.47
C ILE A 5 11.32 -46.14 -22.44
N TRP A 6 11.00 -44.81 -22.42
CA TRP A 6 10.47 -43.83 -23.44
C TRP A 6 9.00 -43.87 -23.93
N PRO A 7 8.44 -42.78 -24.54
CA PRO A 7 8.93 -41.41 -24.81
C PRO A 7 7.99 -40.23 -24.43
N SER A 8 8.56 -39.02 -24.46
CA SER A 8 7.89 -37.71 -24.36
C SER A 8 6.84 -37.46 -25.46
N PHE A 9 5.62 -37.09 -25.06
CA PHE A 9 4.59 -36.53 -25.97
C PHE A 9 4.38 -35.04 -25.67
N SER A 10 4.81 -34.20 -26.62
CA SER A 10 4.49 -32.77 -26.66
C SER A 10 3.07 -32.61 -27.21
N ILE A 11 2.09 -32.36 -26.34
CA ILE A 11 0.73 -32.00 -26.76
C ILE A 11 0.73 -30.49 -27.02
N CYS A 12 0.78 -30.13 -28.30
CA CYS A 12 0.61 -28.77 -28.78
C CYS A 12 -0.82 -28.29 -28.45
N ARG A 13 -0.98 -27.47 -27.40
CA ARG A 13 -2.25 -26.78 -27.13
C ARG A 13 -2.50 -25.77 -28.25
N PRO A 14 -3.66 -25.78 -28.93
CA PRO A 14 -3.96 -24.76 -29.92
C PRO A 14 -3.99 -23.38 -29.25
N SER A 15 -3.43 -22.36 -29.91
CA SER A 15 -3.53 -20.98 -29.45
C SER A 15 -5.00 -20.56 -29.39
N LEU A 16 -5.33 -19.66 -28.46
CA LEU A 16 -6.68 -19.12 -28.28
C LEU A 16 -7.27 -18.59 -29.60
N GLU A 17 -6.42 -18.07 -30.48
CA GLU A 17 -6.78 -17.56 -31.81
C GLU A 17 -7.31 -18.66 -32.74
N ALA A 18 -6.73 -19.87 -32.70
CA ALA A 18 -7.17 -20.99 -33.54
C ALA A 18 -8.54 -21.54 -33.11
N VAL A 19 -8.84 -21.51 -31.81
CA VAL A 19 -10.14 -21.90 -31.26
C VAL A 19 -11.21 -20.86 -31.63
N VAL A 20 -10.88 -19.56 -31.52
CA VAL A 20 -11.79 -18.46 -31.90
C VAL A 20 -12.08 -18.46 -33.40
N ALA A 21 -11.10 -18.73 -34.25
CA ALA A 21 -11.28 -18.80 -35.70
C ALA A 21 -12.21 -19.96 -36.12
N ARG A 22 -12.11 -21.12 -35.45
CA ARG A 22 -12.99 -22.27 -35.71
C ARG A 22 -14.44 -21.99 -35.33
N LEU A 23 -14.67 -21.38 -34.16
CA LEU A 23 -16.01 -21.00 -33.71
C LEU A 23 -16.65 -19.94 -34.63
N ALA A 24 -15.84 -19.00 -35.15
CA ALA A 24 -16.30 -18.00 -36.11
C ALA A 24 -16.64 -18.59 -37.49
N ALA A 25 -15.94 -19.63 -37.92
CA ALA A 25 -16.20 -20.32 -39.19
C ALA A 25 -17.46 -21.19 -39.14
N GLU A 26 -17.76 -21.78 -37.98
CA GLU A 26 -18.93 -22.63 -37.76
C GLU A 26 -20.23 -21.80 -37.64
N ALA A 27 -20.13 -20.59 -37.07
CA ALA A 27 -21.22 -19.62 -37.01
C ALA A 27 -21.69 -19.10 -38.39
N LYS A 28 -20.84 -19.15 -39.43
CA LYS A 28 -21.19 -18.70 -40.79
C LYS A 28 -22.05 -19.69 -41.59
N ARG A 29 -22.14 -20.97 -41.19
CA ARG A 29 -22.86 -22.00 -41.97
C ARG A 29 -24.36 -22.09 -41.73
N HIS A 30 -24.91 -21.38 -40.73
CA HIS A 30 -26.34 -21.44 -40.38
C HIS A 30 -27.02 -20.06 -40.37
N TRP A 31 -26.82 -19.25 -41.42
CA TRP A 31 -27.23 -17.83 -41.42
C TRP A 31 -28.71 -17.54 -41.73
N LYS A 32 -29.62 -18.54 -41.82
CA LYS A 32 -31.02 -18.26 -42.23
C LYS A 32 -32.14 -18.46 -41.20
N ILE A 33 -31.87 -18.77 -39.92
CA ILE A 33 -32.98 -18.98 -38.95
C ILE A 33 -32.87 -18.18 -37.63
N SER A 34 -31.79 -17.45 -37.33
CA SER A 34 -31.58 -16.94 -35.95
C SER A 34 -31.48 -15.42 -35.76
N LEU A 35 -32.10 -14.59 -36.61
CA LEU A 35 -32.11 -13.13 -36.36
C LEU A 35 -32.94 -12.71 -35.13
N GLY A 36 -33.90 -13.54 -34.69
CA GLY A 36 -34.70 -13.26 -33.49
C GLY A 36 -33.98 -13.57 -32.16
N ILE A 37 -33.17 -14.63 -32.12
CA ILE A 37 -32.56 -15.12 -30.87
C ILE A 37 -31.24 -14.40 -30.55
N TYR A 38 -30.44 -14.02 -31.57
CA TYR A 38 -29.19 -13.29 -31.35
C TYR A 38 -29.41 -11.86 -30.81
N THR A 39 -30.52 -11.22 -31.15
CA THR A 39 -30.86 -9.88 -30.65
C THR A 39 -31.12 -9.91 -29.13
N VAL A 40 -31.77 -10.95 -28.61
CA VAL A 40 -32.03 -11.09 -27.16
C VAL A 40 -30.75 -11.44 -26.38
N ILE A 41 -29.86 -12.27 -26.94
CA ILE A 41 -28.58 -12.63 -26.29
C ILE A 41 -27.60 -11.45 -26.30
N LEU A 42 -27.56 -10.64 -27.36
CA LEU A 42 -26.68 -9.46 -27.42
C LEU A 42 -27.14 -8.34 -26.48
N ILE A 43 -28.45 -8.13 -26.30
CA ILE A 43 -28.98 -7.12 -25.35
C ILE A 43 -28.78 -7.57 -23.89
N GLY A 44 -28.93 -8.86 -23.59
CA GLY A 44 -28.63 -9.43 -22.27
C GLY A 44 -27.14 -9.37 -21.93
N SER A 45 -26.28 -9.68 -22.90
CA SER A 45 -24.82 -9.61 -22.74
C SER A 45 -24.33 -8.16 -22.59
N ALA A 46 -24.90 -7.20 -23.32
CA ALA A 46 -24.61 -5.77 -23.22
C ALA A 46 -25.12 -5.15 -21.90
N SER A 47 -26.23 -5.63 -21.35
CA SER A 47 -26.73 -5.19 -20.04
C SER A 47 -25.90 -5.75 -18.88
N ILE A 48 -25.42 -7.00 -18.98
CA ILE A 48 -24.54 -7.61 -17.98
C ILE A 48 -23.12 -7.03 -18.07
N THR A 49 -22.56 -6.85 -19.28
CA THR A 49 -21.27 -6.14 -19.45
C THR A 49 -21.39 -4.67 -19.10
N GLY A 50 -22.50 -4.00 -19.40
CA GLY A 50 -22.76 -2.62 -19.00
C GLY A 50 -22.91 -2.45 -17.48
N GLN A 51 -23.58 -3.37 -16.77
CA GLN A 51 -23.61 -3.40 -15.31
C GLN A 51 -22.24 -3.76 -14.70
N TRP A 52 -21.47 -4.66 -15.33
CA TRP A 52 -20.10 -5.00 -14.92
C TRP A 52 -19.09 -3.86 -15.14
N LEU A 53 -19.17 -3.18 -16.28
CA LEU A 53 -18.38 -1.99 -16.61
C LEU A 53 -18.78 -0.80 -15.73
N ARG A 54 -20.07 -0.60 -15.46
CA ARG A 54 -20.56 0.38 -14.46
C ARG A 54 -20.09 0.05 -13.05
N ARG A 55 -20.01 -1.23 -12.64
CA ARG A 55 -19.45 -1.64 -11.34
C ARG A 55 -17.94 -1.37 -11.24
N ARG A 56 -17.16 -1.60 -12.31
CA ARG A 56 -15.72 -1.26 -12.34
C ARG A 56 -15.47 0.25 -12.45
N GLY A 57 -16.25 0.95 -13.26
CA GLY A 57 -16.23 2.41 -13.39
C GLY A 57 -16.61 3.11 -12.08
N GLY A 58 -17.66 2.62 -11.42
CA GLY A 58 -18.12 3.11 -10.12
C GLY A 58 -17.08 2.95 -9.02
N ARG A 59 -16.33 1.84 -8.97
CA ARG A 59 -15.23 1.68 -8.01
C ARG A 59 -14.09 2.67 -8.26
N LYS A 60 -13.69 2.88 -9.52
CA LYS A 60 -12.64 3.87 -9.85
C LYS A 60 -13.09 5.29 -9.51
N GLN A 61 -14.34 5.62 -9.83
CA GLN A 61 -14.94 6.92 -9.53
C GLN A 61 -15.07 7.14 -8.02
N LEU A 62 -15.54 6.14 -7.26
CA LEU A 62 -15.59 6.19 -5.80
C LEU A 62 -14.21 6.37 -5.18
N VAL A 63 -13.19 5.60 -5.62
CA VAL A 63 -11.81 5.77 -5.14
C VAL A 63 -11.29 7.17 -5.43
N SER A 64 -11.56 7.70 -6.64
CA SER A 64 -11.20 9.07 -7.00
C SER A 64 -11.88 10.09 -6.09
N MET A 65 -13.18 9.93 -5.83
CA MET A 65 -13.93 10.80 -4.93
C MET A 65 -13.36 10.76 -3.50
N VAL A 66 -13.14 9.57 -2.95
CA VAL A 66 -12.60 9.37 -1.60
C VAL A 66 -11.20 9.99 -1.45
N ARG A 67 -10.35 9.86 -2.47
CA ARG A 67 -9.04 10.51 -2.48
C ARG A 67 -9.15 12.03 -2.41
N THR A 68 -10.12 12.63 -3.10
CA THR A 68 -10.33 14.08 -3.08
C THR A 68 -11.07 14.61 -1.84
N LEU A 69 -11.61 13.74 -0.97
CA LEU A 69 -12.27 14.21 0.25
C LEU A 69 -11.24 14.77 1.23
N PRO A 70 -11.48 15.94 1.85
CA PRO A 70 -10.64 16.41 2.94
C PRO A 70 -10.80 15.46 4.12
N LYS A 71 -9.68 14.91 4.61
CA LYS A 71 -9.67 13.88 5.66
C LYS A 71 -8.98 14.35 6.92
N VAL A 72 -9.33 13.74 8.02
CA VAL A 72 -8.68 13.91 9.32
C VAL A 72 -8.26 12.52 9.79
N ASP A 73 -6.98 12.35 10.11
CA ASP A 73 -6.44 11.08 10.63
C ASP A 73 -5.93 11.29 12.06
N LEU A 74 -6.62 10.68 13.02
CA LEU A 74 -6.34 10.79 14.46
C LEU A 74 -5.58 9.57 15.00
N HIS A 75 -5.23 8.61 14.12
CA HIS A 75 -4.64 7.34 14.53
C HIS A 75 -3.72 6.78 13.42
N CYS A 76 -2.67 7.51 13.04
CA CYS A 76 -1.56 6.96 12.25
C CYS A 76 -0.36 6.69 13.16
N HIS A 77 0.05 5.43 13.22
CA HIS A 77 1.32 5.03 13.85
C HIS A 77 2.43 5.19 12.82
N LEU A 78 3.46 5.98 13.12
CA LEU A 78 4.58 6.24 12.22
C LEU A 78 5.14 4.96 11.59
N HIS A 79 5.41 3.95 12.41
CA HIS A 79 5.99 2.67 11.99
C HIS A 79 5.01 1.82 11.17
N GLY A 80 3.70 2.04 11.35
CA GLY A 80 2.66 1.44 10.51
C GLY A 80 2.45 2.18 9.18
N CYS A 81 2.94 3.41 9.06
CA CYS A 81 2.80 4.27 7.89
C CYS A 81 4.03 4.17 6.94
N ILE A 82 4.96 3.21 7.17
CA ILE A 82 6.14 2.97 6.32
C ILE A 82 5.75 2.32 4.98
N ARG A 83 6.23 2.89 3.88
CA ARG A 83 6.05 2.31 2.53
C ARG A 83 6.72 0.94 2.43
N ARG A 84 6.08 0.00 1.73
CA ARG A 84 6.67 -1.34 1.53
C ARG A 84 7.98 -1.32 0.76
N SER A 85 8.11 -0.42 -0.22
CA SER A 85 9.37 -0.25 -0.96
C SER A 85 10.48 0.17 -0.01
N THR A 86 10.22 1.17 0.82
CA THR A 86 11.15 1.67 1.83
C THR A 86 11.54 0.60 2.83
N LEU A 87 10.57 -0.15 3.37
CA LEU A 87 10.85 -1.26 4.27
C LEU A 87 11.70 -2.34 3.59
N SER A 88 11.37 -2.71 2.34
CA SER A 88 12.14 -3.69 1.58
C SER A 88 13.56 -3.21 1.27
N GLU A 89 13.75 -1.94 0.92
CA GLU A 89 15.06 -1.35 0.68
C GLU A 89 15.94 -1.40 1.95
N MET A 90 15.36 -1.06 3.10
CA MET A 90 16.06 -1.10 4.39
C MET A 90 16.44 -2.53 4.80
N ILE A 91 15.56 -3.52 4.54
CA ILE A 91 15.85 -4.94 4.81
C ILE A 91 17.03 -5.41 3.96
N VAL A 92 17.02 -5.10 2.66
CA VAL A 92 18.09 -5.47 1.74
C VAL A 92 19.40 -4.80 2.13
N ALA A 93 19.37 -3.53 2.54
CA ALA A 93 20.56 -2.81 3.00
C ALA A 93 21.22 -3.45 4.23
N LYS A 94 20.46 -4.21 5.03
CA LYS A 94 20.94 -4.97 6.19
C LYS A 94 21.28 -6.44 5.88
N GLY A 95 21.30 -6.82 4.61
CA GLY A 95 21.63 -8.18 4.18
C GLY A 95 20.46 -9.17 4.24
N GLY A 96 19.23 -8.69 4.43
CA GLY A 96 18.03 -9.51 4.36
C GLY A 96 17.51 -9.70 2.93
N GLU A 97 16.58 -10.63 2.76
CA GLU A 97 15.90 -10.84 1.48
C GLU A 97 14.83 -9.76 1.23
N PRO A 98 14.64 -9.29 -0.02
CA PRO A 98 13.60 -8.32 -0.35
C PRO A 98 12.21 -8.92 -0.08
N MET A 99 11.27 -8.06 0.32
CA MET A 99 9.89 -8.49 0.54
C MET A 99 9.24 -8.91 -0.80
N LYS A 100 9.03 -10.22 -1.01
CA LYS A 100 8.40 -10.77 -2.22
C LYS A 100 6.86 -10.79 -2.09
N GLY A 101 6.14 -10.30 -3.11
CA GLY A 101 4.70 -10.53 -3.31
C GLY A 101 3.78 -9.31 -3.31
N ASN A 102 2.57 -9.48 -3.88
CA ASN A 102 1.48 -8.51 -3.82
C ASN A 102 0.87 -8.53 -2.41
N SER A 103 1.24 -7.54 -1.58
CA SER A 103 0.57 -7.19 -0.33
C SER A 103 0.39 -8.32 0.70
N PRO A 104 1.31 -8.48 1.68
CA PRO A 104 1.05 -9.38 2.82
C PRO A 104 -0.23 -8.98 3.58
N PHE A 105 -0.66 -7.72 3.51
CA PHE A 105 -1.77 -7.15 4.27
C PHE A 105 -3.18 -7.58 3.84
N LYS A 106 -3.32 -8.53 2.90
CA LYS A 106 -4.66 -8.96 2.45
C LYS A 106 -5.35 -9.93 3.43
N SER A 107 -4.59 -10.51 4.36
CA SER A 107 -5.10 -11.30 5.49
C SER A 107 -3.96 -11.71 6.44
N ILE A 108 -3.35 -10.75 7.15
CA ILE A 108 -2.47 -11.09 8.27
C ILE A 108 -3.29 -11.21 9.55
N SER A 109 -3.02 -12.24 10.34
CA SER A 109 -3.47 -12.32 11.72
C SER A 109 -2.85 -11.17 12.54
N LEU A 110 -3.48 -10.81 13.66
CA LEU A 110 -2.91 -9.83 14.60
C LEU A 110 -1.50 -10.24 15.06
N LYS A 111 -1.26 -11.54 15.24
CA LYS A 111 0.05 -12.07 15.63
C LYS A 111 1.12 -11.79 14.57
N GLU A 112 0.79 -12.00 13.30
CA GLU A 112 1.70 -11.68 12.18
C GLU A 112 1.93 -10.17 12.05
N ALA A 113 0.92 -9.34 12.35
CA ALA A 113 1.10 -7.90 12.40
C ALA A 113 2.08 -7.47 13.51
N PHE A 114 2.04 -8.10 14.69
CA PHE A 114 3.03 -7.85 15.75
C PHE A 114 4.44 -8.29 15.35
N ASN A 115 4.59 -9.44 14.70
CA ASN A 115 5.89 -9.87 14.17
C ASN A 115 6.46 -8.87 13.16
N LEU A 116 5.60 -8.26 12.33
CA LEU A 116 6.02 -7.21 11.40
C LEU A 116 6.52 -5.96 12.14
N PHE A 117 5.91 -5.58 13.26
CA PHE A 117 6.43 -4.47 14.07
C PHE A 117 7.81 -4.76 14.64
N HIS A 118 8.09 -5.98 15.11
CA HIS A 118 9.43 -6.37 15.54
C HIS A 118 10.45 -6.19 14.41
N LEU A 119 10.13 -6.68 13.21
CA LEU A 119 10.97 -6.48 12.04
C LEU A 119 11.20 -4.98 11.79
N ILE A 120 10.15 -4.16 11.77
CA ILE A 120 10.25 -2.71 11.56
C ILE A 120 11.22 -2.07 12.56
N TYR A 121 11.17 -2.46 13.83
CA TYR A 121 12.10 -1.94 14.84
C TYR A 121 13.56 -2.34 14.60
N GLU A 122 13.82 -3.52 14.03
CA GLU A 122 15.17 -4.00 13.69
C GLU A 122 15.75 -3.31 12.44
N VAL A 123 14.89 -2.86 11.51
CA VAL A 123 15.35 -2.15 10.30
C VAL A 123 15.52 -0.67 10.53
N ILE A 124 14.66 -0.03 11.32
CA ILE A 124 14.77 1.38 11.66
C ILE A 124 15.71 1.54 12.85
N THR A 125 17.01 1.62 12.58
CA THR A 125 18.03 1.66 13.64
C THR A 125 18.72 2.99 13.81
N ASP A 126 18.63 3.90 12.86
CA ASP A 126 19.38 5.16 12.86
C ASP A 126 18.49 6.39 12.56
N SER A 127 19.03 7.57 12.83
CA SER A 127 18.35 8.85 12.62
C SER A 127 17.98 9.10 11.16
N LEU A 128 18.78 8.62 10.19
CA LEU A 128 18.51 8.81 8.76
C LEU A 128 17.27 8.03 8.34
N ALA A 129 17.17 6.77 8.77
CA ALA A 129 15.99 5.94 8.57
C ALA A 129 14.77 6.58 9.22
N LEU A 130 14.89 7.08 10.45
CA LEU A 130 13.81 7.79 11.16
C LEU A 130 13.31 9.01 10.38
N ARG A 131 14.20 9.92 9.98
CA ARG A 131 13.85 11.11 9.21
C ARG A 131 13.17 10.76 7.89
N ARG A 132 13.67 9.71 7.21
CA ARG A 132 13.08 9.21 5.96
C ARG A 132 11.63 8.78 6.16
N ILE A 133 11.36 7.92 7.14
CA ILE A 133 9.99 7.42 7.35
C ILE A 133 9.01 8.52 7.79
N ILE A 134 9.47 9.52 8.56
CA ILE A 134 8.63 10.67 8.94
C ILE A 134 8.23 11.45 7.68
N ARG A 135 9.22 11.82 6.84
CA ARG A 135 8.97 12.58 5.62
C ARG A 135 8.04 11.84 4.65
N GLU A 136 8.25 10.53 4.49
CA GLU A 136 7.40 9.70 3.63
C GLU A 136 5.97 9.62 4.16
N ALA A 137 5.79 9.42 5.47
CA ALA A 137 4.46 9.39 6.08
C ALA A 137 3.71 10.71 5.92
N LEU A 138 4.38 11.85 6.16
CA LEU A 138 3.80 13.18 5.96
C LEU A 138 3.42 13.42 4.49
N ALA A 139 4.30 13.05 3.56
CA ALA A 139 4.02 13.16 2.13
C ALA A 139 2.84 12.28 1.70
N ASP A 140 2.75 11.04 2.18
CA ASP A 140 1.68 10.11 1.81
C ASP A 140 0.32 10.55 2.37
N CYS A 141 0.27 11.01 3.62
CA CYS A 141 -0.94 11.63 4.19
C CYS A 141 -1.36 12.87 3.40
N TYR A 142 -0.38 13.68 2.98
CA TYR A 142 -0.64 14.87 2.19
C TYR A 142 -1.19 14.53 0.79
N GLU A 143 -0.62 13.55 0.11
CA GLU A 143 -1.13 13.09 -1.19
C GLU A 143 -2.51 12.44 -1.08
N ASP A 144 -2.82 11.80 0.05
CA ASP A 144 -4.17 11.28 0.32
C ASP A 144 -5.15 12.36 0.81
N ASN A 145 -4.86 13.65 0.65
CA ASN A 145 -5.77 14.74 1.02
C ASN A 145 -6.15 14.80 2.53
N VAL A 146 -5.26 14.36 3.41
CA VAL A 146 -5.38 14.55 4.87
C VAL A 146 -5.09 16.02 5.21
N MET A 147 -6.04 16.69 5.85
CA MET A 147 -5.96 18.09 6.25
C MET A 147 -5.40 18.26 7.68
N TYR A 148 -5.58 17.27 8.53
CA TYR A 148 -5.09 17.23 9.90
C TYR A 148 -4.67 15.80 10.27
N LEU A 149 -3.46 15.67 10.80
CA LEU A 149 -2.83 14.41 11.16
C LEU A 149 -2.37 14.44 12.63
N GLU A 150 -2.79 13.45 13.41
CA GLU A 150 -2.18 13.11 14.70
C GLU A 150 -1.25 11.91 14.50
N LEU A 151 0.04 12.22 14.37
CA LEU A 151 1.07 11.22 14.14
C LEU A 151 1.54 10.65 15.49
N ARG A 152 1.36 9.34 15.64
CA ARG A 152 1.66 8.60 16.87
C ARG A 152 2.95 7.82 16.72
N THR A 153 3.77 7.79 17.75
CA THR A 153 4.99 6.97 17.78
C THR A 153 5.44 6.72 19.21
N THR A 154 6.16 5.63 19.44
CA THR A 154 6.76 5.28 20.74
C THR A 154 8.25 5.62 20.67
N PRO A 155 8.71 6.70 21.36
CA PRO A 155 10.12 7.07 21.38
C PRO A 155 11.00 5.95 21.94
N ARG A 156 12.16 5.76 21.32
CA ARG A 156 13.17 4.80 21.76
C ARG A 156 14.58 5.26 21.34
N PRO A 157 15.62 4.82 22.04
CA PRO A 157 17.00 4.98 21.58
C PRO A 157 17.23 4.31 20.22
N LEU A 158 18.09 4.93 19.41
CA LEU A 158 18.60 4.43 18.12
C LEU A 158 20.13 4.31 18.21
N SER A 159 20.78 3.71 17.21
CA SER A 159 22.23 3.49 17.23
C SER A 159 23.06 4.76 17.34
N ASP A 160 22.53 5.87 16.81
CA ASP A 160 23.15 7.20 16.79
C ASP A 160 22.39 8.23 17.63
N LEU A 161 21.27 7.84 18.26
CA LEU A 161 20.47 8.68 19.16
C LEU A 161 20.31 7.95 20.51
N PRO A 162 21.16 8.23 21.50
CA PRO A 162 21.20 7.44 22.73
C PRO A 162 19.95 7.62 23.61
N THR A 163 19.20 8.71 23.47
CA THR A 163 18.05 9.01 24.34
C THR A 163 16.71 9.03 23.61
N ARG A 164 15.61 8.87 24.36
CA ARG A 164 14.25 9.08 23.82
C ARG A 164 14.01 10.53 23.42
N ARG A 165 14.65 11.47 24.11
CA ARG A 165 14.59 12.90 23.80
C ARG A 165 15.16 13.20 22.42
N ASP A 166 16.31 12.64 22.07
CA ASP A 166 16.92 12.82 20.75
C ASP A 166 15.97 12.35 19.62
N TYR A 167 15.26 11.24 19.85
CA TYR A 167 14.24 10.73 18.94
C TYR A 167 13.08 11.72 18.76
N VAL A 168 12.62 12.33 19.85
CA VAL A 168 11.55 13.36 19.85
C VAL A 168 12.02 14.64 19.17
N ASP A 169 13.26 15.06 19.40
CA ASP A 169 13.84 16.25 18.78
C ASP A 169 13.85 16.11 17.25
N ILE A 170 14.19 14.93 16.72
CA ILE A 170 14.08 14.65 15.27
C ILE A 170 12.63 14.73 14.78
N LEU A 171 11.67 14.17 15.52
CA LEU A 171 10.25 14.24 15.15
C LEU A 171 9.77 15.68 15.05
N VAL A 172 10.06 16.48 16.07
CA VAL A 172 9.68 17.89 16.12
C VAL A 172 10.35 18.64 14.98
N GLU A 173 11.66 18.44 14.76
CA GLU A 173 12.39 19.12 13.69
C GLU A 173 11.80 18.81 12.30
N GLU A 174 11.47 17.56 12.00
CA GLU A 174 10.90 17.18 10.71
C GLU A 174 9.46 17.70 10.54
N VAL A 175 8.66 17.74 11.62
CA VAL A 175 7.31 18.33 11.58
C VAL A 175 7.37 19.85 11.42
N ASP A 176 8.25 20.54 12.13
CA ASP A 176 8.44 21.98 12.02
C ASP A 176 8.93 22.36 10.63
N ARG A 177 9.90 21.61 10.10
CA ARG A 177 10.39 21.77 8.73
C ARG A 177 9.26 21.60 7.72
N TRP A 178 8.42 20.58 7.88
CA TRP A 178 7.25 20.36 7.02
C TRP A 178 6.27 21.55 7.07
N GLN A 179 5.99 22.08 8.27
CA GLN A 179 5.11 23.24 8.45
C GLN A 179 5.70 24.52 7.84
N GLN A 180 7.00 24.75 7.99
CA GLN A 180 7.70 25.90 7.38
C GLN A 180 7.66 25.83 5.86
N GLN A 181 7.88 24.65 5.27
CA GLN A 181 7.82 24.44 3.82
C GLN A 181 6.41 24.70 3.22
N GLN A 182 5.35 24.63 4.03
CA GLN A 182 4.00 25.00 3.58
C GLN A 182 3.72 26.52 3.64
N GLN A 183 4.58 27.30 4.29
CA GLN A 183 4.42 28.76 4.43
C GLN A 183 5.19 29.55 3.36
N GLU A 184 6.18 28.94 2.70
CA GLU A 184 7.01 29.62 1.70
C GLU A 184 6.22 29.97 0.42
N PRO A 185 6.06 31.27 0.08
CA PRO A 185 5.20 31.71 -1.03
C PRO A 185 5.74 31.37 -2.42
N MET A 186 7.03 31.04 -2.57
CA MET A 186 7.63 30.68 -3.87
C MET A 186 7.62 29.17 -4.18
N ARG A 187 7.32 28.30 -3.21
CA ARG A 187 7.24 26.85 -3.46
C ARG A 187 5.80 26.45 -3.76
N GLN A 188 5.43 26.45 -5.04
CA GLN A 188 4.14 25.94 -5.56
C GLN A 188 3.88 24.44 -5.29
N GLN A 189 4.73 23.76 -4.52
CA GLN A 189 4.64 22.33 -4.26
C GLN A 189 3.42 21.98 -3.37
N HIS A 190 3.07 22.85 -2.41
CA HIS A 190 1.94 22.61 -1.52
C HIS A 190 0.71 23.43 -1.92
N ARG A 191 -0.22 22.78 -2.63
CA ARG A 191 -1.52 23.35 -3.04
C ARG A 191 -2.47 23.64 -1.86
N ARG A 192 -2.20 23.08 -0.69
CA ARG A 192 -3.01 23.20 0.53
C ARG A 192 -2.14 23.07 1.77
N ARG A 193 -2.70 23.43 2.93
CA ARG A 193 -2.06 23.19 4.22
C ARG A 193 -2.52 21.87 4.83
N MET A 194 -1.61 21.17 5.52
CA MET A 194 -1.89 20.02 6.37
C MET A 194 -1.34 20.28 7.76
N GLY A 195 -2.23 20.35 8.75
CA GLY A 195 -1.84 20.46 10.16
C GLY A 195 -1.34 19.12 10.69
N VAL A 196 -0.31 19.16 11.53
CA VAL A 196 0.29 17.95 12.12
C VAL A 196 0.45 18.16 13.62
N ARG A 197 0.06 17.16 14.41
CA ARG A 197 0.31 17.06 15.85
C ARG A 197 0.96 15.71 16.14
N LEU A 198 1.75 15.69 17.21
CA LEU A 198 2.49 14.51 17.65
C LEU A 198 1.82 13.95 18.91
N ILE A 199 1.67 12.62 18.96
CA ILE A 199 1.24 11.89 20.15
C ILE A 199 2.34 10.90 20.49
N LEU A 200 2.97 11.09 21.66
CA LEU A 200 3.95 10.14 22.17
C LEU A 200 3.21 8.96 22.82
N GLY A 201 3.44 7.77 22.30
CA GLY A 201 2.86 6.53 22.78
C GLY A 201 3.72 5.87 23.83
N LEU A 202 3.08 5.36 24.88
CA LEU A 202 3.73 4.56 25.92
C LEU A 202 3.65 3.08 25.54
N ASP A 203 4.78 2.36 25.65
CA ASP A 203 4.77 0.91 25.52
C ASP A 203 4.30 0.26 26.83
N ARG A 204 3.14 -0.39 26.78
CA ARG A 204 2.56 -1.12 27.92
C ARG A 204 3.41 -2.31 28.40
N ALA A 205 4.31 -2.81 27.55
CA ALA A 205 5.23 -3.88 27.92
C ALA A 205 6.53 -3.34 28.56
N GLY A 206 6.74 -2.02 28.50
CA GLY A 206 7.91 -1.35 29.07
C GLY A 206 7.80 -1.11 30.58
N PRO A 207 8.93 -0.81 31.23
CA PRO A 207 8.97 -0.44 32.64
C PRO A 207 8.39 0.97 32.87
N ILE A 208 7.97 1.26 34.11
CA ILE A 208 7.33 2.55 34.47
C ILE A 208 8.28 3.72 34.24
N GLU A 209 9.57 3.54 34.52
CA GLU A 209 10.61 4.55 34.35
C GLU A 209 10.72 4.99 32.88
N ALA A 210 10.54 4.07 31.93
CA ALA A 210 10.51 4.40 30.51
C ALA A 210 9.25 5.18 30.11
N ALA A 211 8.13 4.95 30.82
CA ALA A 211 6.92 5.73 30.61
C ALA A 211 7.06 7.15 31.16
N GLU A 212 7.66 7.30 32.34
CA GLU A 212 7.96 8.61 32.95
C GLU A 212 8.94 9.43 32.11
N GLU A 213 9.96 8.82 31.50
CA GLU A 213 10.89 9.50 30.58
C GLU A 213 10.20 10.05 29.32
N THR A 214 9.06 9.45 28.93
CA THR A 214 8.32 9.84 27.71
C THR A 214 7.35 11.02 27.96
N LEU A 215 7.04 11.33 29.22
CA LEU A 215 6.13 12.40 29.64
C LEU A 215 6.85 13.74 29.81
#